data_AF-A0A2S7TZQ3-F1
#
_entry.id   AF-A0A2S7TZQ3-F1
#
_cell.length_a   1.000
_cell.length_b   1.000
_cell.length_c   1.000
_cell.angle_alpha   90.00
_cell.angle_beta   90.00
_cell.angle_gamma   90.00
#
_symmetry.space_group_name_H-M   'P 1'
#
loop_
_entity.id
_entity.type
_entity.pdbx_description
1 polymer ?
#
loop_
_entity_poly.entity_id
_entity_poly.type
_entity_poly.pdbx_seq_one_letter_code
_entity_poly.pdbx_strand_id
1 'polypeptide(L)'
;MSTAEKIPEFADLYLRPSEKEMKDQRGRYRQAVRIGFVEMERISEEVVIPEFEKVGAILMDAGYDVEIVVFDTESNVCDDLFVCGAGLRISRGHMHSAIVYTGDPYCFEFTLQTHNYVGAVTEVDVAYHKLTPVWFHRNVLSFLTASFPEVDFSDFAETEDDQWLVMEGPFTVKLEDESGDYQTVAEAETIEEAMKMASMFCTAFNSEDKLVLEDRMGRKVC
;
A
#
# COMPACT_ATOMS: atom_id res chain seq x y z
N MET A 1 -41.17 -15.21 -42.27
CA MET A 1 -39.98 -15.35 -41.41
C MET A 1 -39.98 -14.16 -40.46
N SER A 2 -40.20 -14.39 -39.17
CA SER A 2 -40.11 -13.38 -38.12
C SER A 2 -39.35 -14.03 -36.97
N THR A 3 -38.08 -13.67 -36.83
CA THR A 3 -37.27 -13.99 -35.66
C THR A 3 -37.63 -13.01 -34.57
N ALA A 4 -38.56 -13.40 -33.69
CA ALA A 4 -38.81 -12.66 -32.46
C ALA A 4 -37.55 -12.79 -31.59
N GLU A 5 -36.85 -11.67 -31.39
CA GLU A 5 -35.86 -11.52 -30.34
C GLU A 5 -36.55 -11.81 -29.01
N LYS A 6 -36.14 -12.91 -28.35
CA LYS A 6 -36.58 -13.20 -26.99
C LYS A 6 -36.00 -12.14 -26.08
N ILE A 7 -36.87 -11.30 -25.53
CA ILE A 7 -36.55 -10.38 -24.44
C ILE A 7 -36.07 -11.24 -23.24
N PRO A 8 -34.90 -10.98 -22.64
CA PRO A 8 -34.42 -11.73 -21.48
C PRO A 8 -35.43 -11.60 -20.33
N GLU A 9 -35.75 -12.72 -19.67
CA GLU A 9 -36.67 -12.67 -18.53
C GLU A 9 -35.98 -12.02 -17.33
N PHE A 10 -36.72 -11.25 -16.54
CA PHE A 10 -36.25 -10.52 -15.35
C PHE A 10 -35.58 -11.43 -14.29
N ALA A 11 -35.78 -12.76 -14.40
CA ALA A 11 -35.14 -13.78 -13.57
C ALA A 11 -33.66 -14.03 -13.92
N ASP A 12 -33.24 -13.75 -15.16
CA ASP A 12 -31.85 -13.91 -15.61
C ASP A 12 -30.92 -12.83 -15.01
N LEU A 13 -31.49 -11.72 -14.51
CA LEU A 13 -30.77 -10.65 -13.80
C LEU A 13 -30.40 -11.02 -12.35
N TYR A 14 -30.91 -12.15 -11.83
CA TYR A 14 -30.62 -12.67 -10.49
C TYR A 14 -29.98 -14.06 -10.52
N LEU A 15 -29.25 -14.37 -11.60
CA LEU A 15 -28.38 -15.56 -11.61
C LEU A 15 -27.36 -15.41 -10.48
N ARG A 16 -27.60 -16.16 -9.39
CA ARG A 16 -26.57 -16.39 -8.37
C ARG A 16 -25.33 -16.90 -9.11
N PRO A 17 -24.14 -16.35 -8.86
CA PRO A 17 -22.94 -16.84 -9.50
C PRO A 17 -22.86 -18.34 -9.29
N SER A 18 -22.53 -19.06 -10.36
CA SER A 18 -22.30 -20.50 -10.29
C SER A 18 -21.24 -20.82 -9.23
N GLU A 19 -21.23 -22.05 -8.69
CA GLU A 19 -20.21 -22.44 -7.71
C GLU A 19 -18.78 -22.29 -8.24
N LYS A 20 -18.61 -22.41 -9.57
CA LYS A 20 -17.34 -22.16 -10.24
C LYS A 20 -16.99 -20.66 -10.21
N GLU A 21 -17.92 -19.78 -10.57
CA GLU A 21 -17.71 -18.32 -10.51
C GLU A 21 -17.45 -17.84 -9.08
N MET A 22 -18.14 -18.40 -8.07
CA MET A 22 -17.86 -18.07 -6.66
C MET A 22 -16.49 -18.56 -6.20
N LYS A 23 -16.02 -19.73 -6.64
CA LYS A 23 -14.66 -20.22 -6.35
C LYS A 23 -13.60 -19.35 -7.01
N ASP A 24 -13.80 -18.97 -8.27
CA ASP A 24 -12.88 -18.12 -9.02
C ASP A 24 -12.81 -16.71 -8.41
N GLN A 25 -13.94 -16.12 -8.02
CA GLN A 25 -13.97 -14.84 -7.30
C GLN A 25 -13.25 -14.91 -5.96
N ARG A 26 -13.41 -16.00 -5.21
CA ARG A 26 -12.71 -16.21 -3.93
C ARG A 26 -11.20 -16.37 -4.12
N GLY A 27 -10.78 -17.08 -5.17
CA GLY A 27 -9.36 -17.18 -5.54
C GLY A 27 -8.76 -15.81 -5.84
N ARG A 28 -9.45 -15.01 -6.66
CA ARG A 28 -9.00 -13.65 -7.03
C ARG A 28 -8.87 -12.73 -5.83
N TYR A 29 -9.87 -12.76 -4.96
CA TYR A 29 -9.86 -11.98 -3.73
C TYR A 29 -8.68 -12.37 -2.84
N ARG A 30 -8.42 -13.67 -2.63
CA ARG A 30 -7.28 -14.12 -1.80
C ARG A 30 -5.95 -13.64 -2.37
N GLN A 31 -5.79 -13.66 -3.68
CA GLN A 31 -4.57 -13.20 -4.31
C GLN A 31 -4.40 -11.68 -4.20
N ALA A 32 -5.46 -10.90 -4.45
CA ALA A 32 -5.41 -9.45 -4.27
C ALA A 32 -5.03 -9.08 -2.83
N VAL A 33 -5.64 -9.73 -1.84
CA VAL A 33 -5.30 -9.52 -0.43
C VAL A 33 -3.84 -9.88 -0.14
N ARG A 34 -3.32 -10.98 -0.69
CA ARG A 34 -1.90 -11.34 -0.55
C ARG A 34 -0.97 -10.27 -1.12
N ILE A 35 -1.30 -9.72 -2.29
CA ILE A 35 -0.55 -8.60 -2.89
C ILE A 35 -0.61 -7.38 -1.96
N GLY A 36 -1.78 -7.10 -1.38
CA GLY A 36 -1.93 -6.05 -0.37
C GLY A 36 -0.98 -6.24 0.81
N PHE A 37 -0.88 -7.47 1.36
CA PHE A 37 0.06 -7.76 2.44
C PHE A 37 1.53 -7.54 2.05
N VAL A 38 1.94 -8.00 0.86
CA VAL A 38 3.32 -7.82 0.37
C VAL A 38 3.67 -6.35 0.16
N GLU A 39 2.78 -5.59 -0.48
CA GLU A 39 3.02 -4.15 -0.71
C GLU A 39 3.00 -3.34 0.58
N MET A 40 2.14 -3.71 1.53
CA MET A 40 2.09 -3.10 2.86
C MET A 40 3.44 -3.27 3.60
N GLU A 41 3.98 -4.48 3.60
CA GLU A 41 5.26 -4.79 4.22
C GLU A 41 6.39 -4.00 3.55
N ARG A 42 6.46 -4.05 2.21
CA ARG A 42 7.45 -3.30 1.43
C ARG A 42 7.42 -1.82 1.74
N ILE A 43 6.24 -1.18 1.75
CA ILE A 43 6.11 0.25 2.05
C ILE A 43 6.50 0.55 3.51
N SER A 44 6.13 -0.32 4.45
CA SER A 44 6.48 -0.15 5.86
C SER A 44 8.00 -0.18 6.06
N GLU A 45 8.69 -1.14 5.44
CA GLU A 45 10.12 -1.37 5.57
C GLU A 45 10.97 -0.38 4.76
N GLU A 46 10.54 -0.01 3.55
CA GLU A 46 11.32 0.83 2.64
C GLU A 46 11.03 2.33 2.78
N VAL A 47 9.86 2.69 3.34
CA VAL A 47 9.44 4.11 3.47
C VAL A 47 9.20 4.47 4.93
N VAL A 48 8.22 3.85 5.60
CA VAL A 48 7.76 4.34 6.92
C VAL A 48 8.87 4.25 7.97
N ILE A 49 9.53 3.08 8.10
CA ILE A 49 10.57 2.87 9.11
C ILE A 49 11.79 3.79 8.85
N PRO A 50 12.38 3.84 7.63
CA PRO A 50 13.51 4.73 7.36
C PRO A 50 13.21 6.21 7.59
N GLU A 51 12.00 6.66 7.24
CA GLU A 51 11.61 8.05 7.51
C GLU A 51 11.43 8.33 9.01
N PHE A 52 10.94 7.37 9.79
CA PHE A 52 10.94 7.46 11.24
C PHE A 52 12.35 7.45 11.86
N GLU A 53 13.29 6.70 11.30
CA GLU A 53 14.69 6.74 11.74
C GLU A 53 15.30 8.13 11.53
N LYS A 54 15.06 8.76 10.37
CA LYS A 54 15.52 10.14 10.08
C LYS A 54 14.93 11.15 11.07
N VAL A 55 13.61 11.13 11.25
CA VAL A 55 12.93 12.03 12.21
C VAL A 55 13.41 11.75 13.64
N GLY A 56 13.58 10.48 14.00
CA GLY A 56 14.04 10.06 15.32
C GLY A 56 15.44 10.57 15.64
N ALA A 57 16.37 10.51 14.67
CA ALA A 57 17.71 11.04 14.84
C ALA A 57 17.71 12.55 15.15
N ILE A 58 16.93 13.34 14.40
CA ILE A 58 16.80 14.79 14.61
C ILE A 58 16.24 15.10 16.02
N LEU A 59 15.22 14.36 16.43
CA LEU A 59 14.60 14.52 17.75
C LEU A 59 15.54 14.12 18.89
N MET A 60 16.30 13.03 18.72
CA MET A 60 17.30 12.59 19.69
C MET A 60 18.41 13.64 19.89
N ASP A 61 18.88 14.27 18.81
CA ASP A 61 19.87 15.35 18.88
C ASP A 61 19.33 16.58 19.63
N ALA A 62 18.01 16.81 19.59
CA ALA A 62 17.34 17.84 20.37
C ALA A 62 17.02 17.43 21.83
N GLY A 63 17.41 16.21 22.25
CA GLY A 63 17.26 15.71 23.61
C GLY A 63 15.89 15.10 23.93
N TYR A 64 15.20 14.57 22.91
CA TYR A 64 14.02 13.73 23.08
C TYR A 64 14.38 12.25 23.16
N ASP A 65 13.62 11.50 23.97
CA ASP A 65 13.65 10.05 23.97
C ASP A 65 12.68 9.53 22.90
N VAL A 66 13.21 8.75 21.96
CA VAL A 66 12.48 8.27 20.78
C VAL A 66 12.50 6.75 20.69
N GLU A 67 11.37 6.14 20.36
CA GLU A 67 11.21 4.70 20.16
C GLU A 67 10.44 4.44 18.85
N ILE A 68 11.00 3.59 17.98
CA ILE A 68 10.29 3.07 16.81
C ILE A 68 9.67 1.72 17.20
N VAL A 69 8.36 1.63 17.07
CA VAL A 69 7.56 0.43 17.33
C VAL A 69 7.11 -0.13 15.99
N VAL A 70 7.50 -1.36 15.67
CA VAL A 70 7.07 -2.05 14.44
C VAL A 70 5.85 -2.90 14.75
N PHE A 71 4.85 -2.89 13.88
CA PHE A 71 3.64 -3.70 14.00
C PHE A 71 3.66 -4.84 12.98
N ASP A 72 3.26 -6.02 13.41
CA ASP A 72 3.09 -7.18 12.55
C ASP A 72 1.63 -7.67 12.57
N THR A 73 1.27 -8.45 11.54
CA THR A 73 -0.05 -9.06 11.42
C THR A 73 0.04 -10.37 10.66
N GLU A 74 -0.76 -11.35 11.07
CA GLU A 74 -0.87 -12.64 10.37
C GLU A 74 -1.85 -12.52 9.21
N SER A 75 -1.43 -13.00 8.03
CA SER A 75 -2.26 -13.05 6.85
C SER A 75 -3.30 -14.16 6.94
N ASN A 76 -4.58 -13.80 6.89
CA ASN A 76 -5.67 -14.78 6.84
C ASN A 76 -5.79 -15.53 5.50
N VAL A 77 -4.94 -15.19 4.51
CA VAL A 77 -4.95 -15.82 3.18
C VAL A 77 -3.78 -16.76 2.93
N CYS A 78 -2.61 -16.52 3.52
CA CYS A 78 -1.43 -17.38 3.35
C CYS A 78 -0.76 -17.83 4.66
N ASP A 79 -1.30 -17.50 5.83
CA ASP A 79 -0.78 -17.87 7.15
C ASP A 79 0.67 -17.39 7.43
N ASP A 80 1.17 -16.45 6.62
CA ASP A 80 2.45 -15.78 6.82
C ASP A 80 2.29 -14.51 7.69
N LEU A 81 3.35 -14.13 8.39
CA LEU A 81 3.41 -12.89 9.18
C LEU A 81 4.02 -11.77 8.33
N PHE A 82 3.37 -10.60 8.32
CA PHE A 82 3.81 -9.42 7.56
C PHE A 82 3.94 -8.20 8.47
N VAL A 83 4.91 -7.33 8.17
CA VAL A 83 4.97 -5.99 8.77
C VAL A 83 3.82 -5.13 8.25
N CYS A 84 2.97 -4.63 9.14
CA CYS A 84 1.81 -3.82 8.76
C CYS A 84 1.95 -2.33 9.03
N GLY A 85 3.05 -1.91 9.63
CA GLY A 85 3.31 -0.51 9.85
C GLY A 85 4.31 -0.27 10.95
N ALA A 86 4.43 0.99 11.34
CA ALA A 86 5.30 1.40 12.42
C ALA A 86 4.72 2.61 13.14
N GLY A 87 5.20 2.86 14.35
CA GLY A 87 4.94 4.06 15.11
C GLY A 87 6.21 4.67 15.66
N LEU A 88 6.31 6.00 15.63
CA LEU A 88 7.33 6.78 16.28
C LEU A 88 6.76 7.35 17.58
N ARG A 89 7.22 6.83 18.71
CA ARG A 89 6.89 7.36 20.03
C ARG A 89 7.97 8.35 20.45
N ILE A 90 7.54 9.53 20.90
CA ILE A 90 8.43 10.65 21.22
C ILE A 90 8.10 11.11 22.64
N SER A 91 9.12 11.25 23.49
CA SER A 91 8.94 11.67 24.87
C SER A 91 10.02 12.60 25.39
N ARG A 92 9.62 13.51 26.29
CA ARG A 92 10.53 14.38 27.04
C ARG A 92 9.89 14.75 28.38
N GLY A 93 10.36 14.14 29.45
CA GLY A 93 9.74 14.28 30.77
C GLY A 93 8.30 13.78 30.76
N HIS A 94 7.32 14.67 30.98
CA HIS A 94 5.89 14.34 30.98
C HIS A 94 5.20 14.53 29.62
N MET A 95 5.92 15.05 28.62
CA MET A 95 5.38 15.27 27.28
C MET A 95 5.52 13.97 26.48
N HIS A 96 4.42 13.50 25.92
CA HIS A 96 4.35 12.29 25.10
C HIS A 96 3.60 12.59 23.80
N SER A 97 4.23 12.30 22.69
CA SER A 97 3.66 12.42 21.35
C SER A 97 3.90 11.12 20.58
N ALA A 98 3.08 10.84 19.57
CA ALA A 98 3.22 9.68 18.71
C ALA A 98 2.82 10.00 17.27
N ILE A 99 3.47 9.33 16.33
CA ILE A 99 3.07 9.25 14.92
C ILE A 99 2.96 7.77 14.60
N VAL A 100 1.89 7.34 13.96
CA VAL A 100 1.60 5.92 13.70
C VAL A 100 1.13 5.78 12.26
N TYR A 101 1.72 4.85 11.53
CA TYR A 101 1.20 4.37 10.25
C TYR A 101 0.77 2.93 10.42
N THR A 102 -0.45 2.63 10.00
CA THR A 102 -1.00 1.27 9.98
C THR A 102 -1.58 0.99 8.60
N GLY A 103 -1.15 -0.11 7.99
CA GLY A 103 -1.62 -0.55 6.69
C GLY A 103 -2.85 -1.45 6.77
N ASP A 104 -3.78 -1.25 5.85
CA ASP A 104 -4.91 -2.12 5.57
C ASP A 104 -4.70 -2.80 4.20
N PRO A 105 -4.29 -4.09 4.19
CA PRO A 105 -4.03 -4.83 2.95
C PRO A 105 -5.31 -5.22 2.19
N TYR A 106 -6.48 -5.06 2.80
CA TYR A 106 -7.77 -5.33 2.14
C TYR A 106 -8.25 -4.12 1.34
N CYS A 107 -7.86 -2.91 1.75
CA CYS A 107 -8.20 -1.64 1.12
C CYS A 107 -7.05 -1.02 0.33
N PHE A 108 -5.81 -1.53 0.46
CA PHE A 108 -4.59 -0.96 -0.13
C PHE A 108 -4.31 0.48 0.34
N GLU A 109 -4.55 0.73 1.61
CA GLU A 109 -4.45 2.05 2.23
C GLU A 109 -3.63 1.99 3.52
N PHE A 110 -2.88 3.05 3.81
CA PHE A 110 -2.32 3.32 5.13
C PHE A 110 -3.14 4.40 5.82
N THR A 111 -3.30 4.27 7.12
CA THR A 111 -3.81 5.33 7.98
C THR A 111 -2.64 5.94 8.76
N LEU A 112 -2.41 7.23 8.56
CA LEU A 112 -1.53 8.06 9.39
C LEU A 112 -2.34 8.60 10.57
N GLN A 113 -1.94 8.25 11.79
CA GLN A 113 -2.44 8.84 13.01
C GLN A 113 -1.35 9.64 13.71
N THR A 114 -1.66 10.84 14.18
CA THR A 114 -0.77 11.60 15.07
C THR A 114 -1.45 11.89 16.39
N HIS A 115 -0.68 11.88 17.47
CA HIS A 115 -1.13 12.23 18.81
C HIS A 115 -0.08 13.14 19.44
N ASN A 116 -0.46 14.35 19.85
CA ASN A 116 0.46 15.27 20.52
C ASN A 116 0.29 15.25 22.05
N TYR A 117 1.24 15.89 22.74
CA TYR A 117 1.26 15.94 24.20
C TYR A 117 0.08 16.70 24.84
N VAL A 118 -0.71 17.46 24.06
CA VAL A 118 -1.94 18.11 24.54
C VAL A 118 -3.20 17.25 24.33
N GLY A 119 -3.03 16.03 23.80
CA GLY A 119 -4.11 15.07 23.58
C GLY A 119 -4.88 15.26 22.27
N ALA A 120 -4.40 16.09 21.35
CA ALA A 120 -5.00 16.22 20.02
C ALA A 120 -4.61 15.03 19.15
N VAL A 121 -5.60 14.49 18.44
CA VAL A 121 -5.43 13.37 17.50
C VAL A 121 -5.82 13.83 16.11
N THR A 122 -5.03 13.45 15.11
CA THR A 122 -5.39 13.56 13.68
C THR A 122 -5.27 12.22 13.01
N GLU A 123 -6.07 12.01 11.96
CA GLU A 123 -6.10 10.79 11.18
C GLU A 123 -6.24 11.14 9.69
N VAL A 124 -5.44 10.49 8.84
CA VAL A 124 -5.43 10.70 7.38
C VAL A 124 -5.15 9.37 6.68
N ASP A 125 -6.03 8.98 5.77
CA ASP A 125 -5.83 7.80 4.92
C ASP A 125 -5.08 8.14 3.63
N VAL A 126 -4.27 7.20 3.17
CA VAL A 126 -3.47 7.31 1.96
C VAL A 126 -3.33 5.98 1.25
N ALA A 127 -3.71 5.94 -0.01
CA ALA A 127 -3.52 4.76 -0.85
C ALA A 127 -2.03 4.43 -1.02
N TYR A 128 -1.68 3.14 -1.05
CA TYR A 128 -0.30 2.63 -1.12
C TYR A 128 0.55 3.31 -2.20
N HIS A 129 0.01 3.44 -3.42
CA HIS A 129 0.71 4.04 -4.55
C HIS A 129 1.05 5.53 -4.38
N LYS A 130 0.47 6.22 -3.38
CA LYS A 130 0.72 7.62 -3.08
C LYS A 130 1.70 7.82 -1.92
N LEU A 131 1.96 6.79 -1.12
CA LEU A 131 2.82 6.90 0.04
C LEU A 131 4.29 6.86 -0.39
N THR A 132 4.83 8.04 -0.68
CA THR A 132 6.25 8.26 -0.95
C THR A 132 6.92 8.96 0.23
N PRO A 133 8.27 8.98 0.33
CA PRO A 133 8.98 9.78 1.32
C PRO A 133 8.54 11.26 1.31
N VAL A 134 8.36 11.85 0.13
CA VAL A 134 7.87 13.23 -0.02
C VAL A 134 6.45 13.40 0.55
N TRP A 135 5.56 12.44 0.30
CA TRP A 135 4.22 12.46 0.90
C TRP A 135 4.32 12.40 2.42
N PHE A 136 5.14 11.49 2.94
CA PHE A 136 5.39 11.34 4.38
C PHE A 136 5.88 12.67 4.97
N HIS A 137 6.93 13.25 4.40
CA HIS A 137 7.50 14.53 4.84
C HIS A 137 6.44 15.60 4.92
N ARG A 138 5.69 15.82 3.83
CA ARG A 138 4.68 16.89 3.77
C ARG A 138 3.60 16.75 4.85
N ASN A 139 3.17 15.53 5.14
CA ASN A 139 2.08 15.30 6.08
C ASN A 139 2.55 15.26 7.54
N VAL A 140 3.76 14.77 7.78
CA VAL A 140 4.33 14.68 9.14
C VAL A 140 5.01 16.00 9.56
N LEU A 141 5.56 16.78 8.63
CA LEU A 141 6.28 18.03 8.95
C LEU A 141 5.41 19.06 9.68
N SER A 142 4.12 19.18 9.33
CA SER A 142 3.22 20.10 10.04
C SER A 142 3.02 19.69 11.49
N PHE A 143 2.93 18.40 11.76
CA PHE A 143 2.82 17.86 13.11
C PHE A 143 4.12 18.07 13.89
N LEU A 144 5.27 17.79 13.27
CA LEU A 144 6.59 17.95 13.89
C LEU A 144 6.85 19.41 14.27
N THR A 145 6.67 20.34 13.33
CA THR A 145 6.89 21.78 13.56
C THR A 145 5.93 22.37 14.59
N ALA A 146 4.67 21.91 14.64
CA ALA A 146 3.70 22.36 15.63
C ALA A 146 3.95 21.75 17.02
N SER A 147 4.39 20.50 17.09
CA SER A 147 4.55 19.76 18.36
C SER A 147 5.90 19.99 19.02
N PHE A 148 6.94 20.30 18.23
CA PHE A 148 8.34 20.46 18.65
C PHE A 148 8.94 21.75 18.06
N PRO A 149 8.42 22.94 18.43
CA PRO A 149 8.77 24.20 17.79
C PRO A 149 10.23 24.64 18.00
N GLU A 150 10.94 24.04 18.96
CA GLU A 150 12.36 24.29 19.22
C GLU A 150 13.32 23.44 18.37
N VAL A 151 12.80 22.46 17.63
CA VAL A 151 13.58 21.54 16.80
C VAL A 151 13.61 22.05 15.36
N ASP A 152 14.79 22.06 14.76
CA ASP A 152 14.95 22.42 13.36
C ASP A 152 14.76 21.18 12.47
N PHE A 153 13.71 21.17 11.67
CA PHE A 153 13.39 20.12 10.70
C PHE A 153 13.69 20.54 9.25
N SER A 154 14.47 21.62 9.04
CA SER A 154 14.78 22.10 7.69
C SER A 154 15.51 21.04 6.84
N ASP A 155 16.46 20.31 7.42
CA ASP A 155 17.17 19.21 6.75
C ASP A 155 16.24 18.03 6.39
N PHE A 156 15.11 17.87 7.10
CA PHE A 156 14.08 16.89 6.76
C PHE A 156 13.10 17.42 5.69
N ALA A 157 13.02 18.75 5.52
CA ALA A 157 12.21 19.41 4.51
C ALA A 157 12.94 19.55 3.15
N GLU A 158 14.27 19.46 3.14
CA GLU A 158 15.08 19.40 1.93
C GLU A 158 14.93 18.00 1.30
N THR A 159 13.85 17.83 0.53
CA THR A 159 13.77 16.71 -0.39
C THR A 159 14.85 16.93 -1.45
N GLU A 160 15.95 16.16 -1.39
CA GLU A 160 16.61 15.77 -2.63
C GLU A 160 15.49 15.27 -3.57
N ASP A 161 15.59 15.53 -4.87
CA ASP A 161 14.66 15.00 -5.88
C ASP A 161 14.75 13.47 -5.86
N ASP A 162 14.17 12.86 -4.83
CA ASP A 162 14.27 11.45 -4.57
C ASP A 162 13.24 10.84 -5.50
N GLN A 163 13.76 10.25 -6.57
CA GLN A 163 13.01 9.60 -7.62
C GLN A 163 12.38 8.29 -7.12
N TRP A 164 11.71 8.33 -5.96
CA TRP A 164 10.50 7.53 -5.76
C TRP A 164 9.44 8.09 -6.69
N LEU A 165 9.67 7.84 -7.98
CA LEU A 165 8.74 8.07 -9.06
C LEU A 165 7.44 7.42 -8.58
N VAL A 166 6.43 8.23 -8.30
CA VAL A 166 5.09 7.72 -8.00
C VAL A 166 4.78 6.70 -9.08
N MET A 167 4.42 5.48 -8.71
CA MET A 167 4.01 4.49 -9.72
C MET A 167 2.74 5.02 -10.35
N GLU A 168 2.87 5.49 -11.58
CA GLU A 168 1.81 6.18 -12.29
C GLU A 168 1.34 5.28 -13.42
N GLY A 169 0.02 5.19 -13.56
CA GLY A 169 -0.60 4.48 -14.65
C GLY A 169 -0.25 5.10 -16.02
N PRO A 170 -0.49 4.35 -17.11
CA PRO A 170 -1.06 3.00 -17.11
C PRO A 170 -0.07 1.94 -16.63
N PHE A 171 -0.58 0.95 -15.90
CA PHE A 171 0.14 -0.21 -15.41
C PHE A 171 0.00 -1.36 -16.40
N THR A 172 1.06 -2.13 -16.58
CA THR A 172 1.13 -3.26 -17.50
C THR A 172 1.28 -4.57 -16.74
N VAL A 173 0.45 -5.55 -17.05
CA VAL A 173 0.55 -6.91 -16.49
C VAL A 173 1.27 -7.78 -17.51
N LYS A 174 2.37 -8.41 -17.10
CA LYS A 174 3.19 -9.29 -17.93
C LYS A 174 3.26 -10.70 -17.35
N LEU A 175 3.31 -11.69 -18.23
CA LEU A 175 3.48 -13.10 -17.87
C LEU A 175 4.76 -13.63 -18.51
N GLU A 176 5.60 -14.29 -17.72
CA GLU A 176 6.79 -15.00 -18.21
C GLU A 176 6.40 -16.30 -18.92
N ASP A 177 6.84 -16.46 -20.16
CA ASP A 177 6.62 -17.66 -20.94
C ASP A 177 7.64 -18.78 -20.62
N GLU A 178 7.52 -19.93 -21.28
CA GLU A 178 8.43 -21.07 -21.07
C GLU A 178 9.88 -20.80 -21.51
N SER A 179 10.11 -19.74 -22.28
CA SER A 179 11.43 -19.31 -22.77
C SER A 179 12.10 -18.32 -21.82
N GLY A 180 11.38 -17.82 -20.81
CA GLY A 180 11.82 -16.76 -19.90
C GLY A 180 11.53 -15.35 -20.41
N ASP A 181 10.77 -15.21 -21.50
CA ASP A 181 10.40 -13.90 -22.05
C ASP A 181 9.07 -13.42 -21.47
N TYR A 182 8.97 -12.10 -21.19
CA TYR A 182 7.76 -11.49 -20.64
C TYR A 182 6.83 -10.99 -21.75
N GLN A 183 5.58 -11.46 -21.74
CA GLN A 183 4.53 -11.00 -22.65
C GLN A 183 3.50 -10.15 -21.90
N THR A 184 3.16 -8.98 -22.44
CA THR A 184 2.08 -8.14 -21.93
C THR A 184 0.73 -8.83 -22.15
N VAL A 185 0.02 -9.09 -21.06
CA VAL A 185 -1.30 -9.74 -21.07
C VAL A 185 -2.45 -8.78 -20.75
N ALA A 186 -2.17 -7.64 -20.10
CA ALA A 186 -3.16 -6.59 -19.86
C ALA A 186 -2.51 -5.22 -19.55
N GLU A 187 -3.32 -4.17 -19.66
CA GLU A 187 -3.00 -2.80 -19.24
C GLU A 187 -4.17 -2.23 -18.43
N ALA A 188 -3.88 -1.39 -17.43
CA ALA A 188 -4.89 -0.75 -16.60
C ALA A 188 -4.47 0.66 -16.18
N GLU A 189 -5.43 1.59 -16.06
CA GLU A 189 -5.13 2.98 -15.67
C GLU A 189 -4.73 3.09 -14.19
N THR A 190 -5.19 2.16 -13.36
CA THR A 190 -4.93 2.13 -11.92
C THR A 190 -4.28 0.83 -11.49
N ILE A 191 -3.47 0.90 -10.44
CA ILE A 191 -2.79 -0.26 -9.84
C ILE A 191 -3.80 -1.31 -9.36
N GLU A 192 -4.95 -0.89 -8.83
CA GLU A 192 -6.00 -1.77 -8.35
C GLU A 192 -6.63 -2.61 -9.48
N GLU A 193 -6.89 -1.98 -10.62
CA GLU A 193 -7.36 -2.67 -11.82
C GLU A 193 -6.28 -3.61 -12.39
N ALA A 194 -5.02 -3.17 -12.40
CA ALA A 194 -3.90 -3.99 -12.85
C ALA A 194 -3.72 -5.25 -11.99
N MET A 195 -3.83 -5.12 -10.66
CA MET A 195 -3.80 -6.24 -9.72
C MET A 195 -5.00 -7.19 -9.91
N LYS A 196 -6.21 -6.65 -10.14
CA LYS A 196 -7.38 -7.46 -10.50
C LYS A 196 -7.13 -8.27 -11.77
N MET A 197 -6.52 -7.67 -12.79
CA MET A 197 -6.19 -8.35 -14.04
C MET A 197 -5.10 -9.40 -13.87
N ALA A 198 -3.99 -9.08 -13.19
CA ALA A 198 -2.93 -10.02 -12.84
C ALA A 198 -3.48 -11.26 -12.16
N SER A 199 -4.44 -11.08 -11.25
CA SER A 199 -5.07 -12.19 -10.56
C SER A 199 -5.91 -13.11 -11.46
N MET A 200 -6.57 -12.54 -12.47
CA MET A 200 -7.28 -13.35 -13.48
C MET A 200 -6.33 -14.26 -14.25
N PHE A 201 -5.12 -13.79 -14.55
CA PHE A 201 -4.12 -14.54 -15.29
C PHE A 201 -3.44 -15.62 -14.44
N CYS A 202 -3.13 -15.37 -13.16
CA CYS A 202 -2.61 -16.42 -12.26
C CYS A 202 -3.51 -17.66 -12.21
N THR A 203 -4.82 -17.44 -12.17
CA THR A 203 -5.80 -18.54 -12.12
C THR A 203 -5.84 -19.35 -13.41
N ALA A 204 -5.63 -18.70 -14.56
CA ALA A 204 -5.64 -19.36 -15.86
C ALA A 204 -4.37 -20.18 -16.12
N PHE A 205 -3.24 -19.76 -15.56
CA PHE A 205 -1.91 -20.31 -15.88
C PHE A 205 -1.22 -21.05 -14.72
N ASN A 206 -1.79 -21.05 -13.50
CA ASN A 206 -1.19 -21.65 -12.29
C ASN A 206 0.27 -21.21 -12.03
N SER A 207 0.56 -19.95 -12.28
CA SER A 207 1.93 -19.43 -12.30
C SER A 207 1.99 -18.04 -11.66
N GLU A 208 1.74 -18.00 -10.34
CA GLU A 208 1.81 -16.77 -9.53
C GLU A 208 3.21 -16.15 -9.50
N ASP A 209 4.23 -16.98 -9.61
CA ASP A 209 5.66 -16.63 -9.64
C ASP A 209 6.13 -16.05 -10.98
N LYS A 210 5.31 -16.14 -12.04
CA LYS A 210 5.65 -15.71 -13.40
C LYS A 210 5.00 -14.39 -13.80
N LEU A 211 4.25 -13.77 -12.90
CA LEU A 211 3.51 -12.55 -13.18
C LEU A 211 4.29 -11.35 -12.67
N VAL A 212 4.46 -10.38 -13.56
CA VAL A 212 5.15 -9.13 -13.29
C VAL A 212 4.22 -7.98 -13.63
N LEU A 213 4.05 -7.06 -12.70
CA LEU A 213 3.31 -5.83 -12.89
C LEU A 213 4.30 -4.68 -13.06
N GLU A 214 4.14 -3.87 -14.10
CA GLU A 214 4.97 -2.70 -14.38
C GLU A 214 4.13 -1.42 -14.37
N ASP A 215 4.74 -0.30 -14.01
CA ASP A 215 4.13 1.02 -14.21
C ASP A 215 4.36 1.54 -15.66
N ARG A 216 3.87 2.74 -15.97
CA ARG A 216 4.05 3.35 -17.31
C ARG A 216 5.50 3.55 -17.72
N MET A 217 6.43 3.54 -16.75
CA MET A 217 7.86 3.72 -16.96
C MET A 217 8.61 2.38 -17.04
N GLY A 218 7.90 1.25 -16.98
CA GLY A 218 8.47 -0.11 -17.03
C GLY A 218 9.09 -0.57 -15.72
N ARG A 219 8.74 0.07 -14.59
CA ARG A 219 9.26 -0.27 -13.27
C ARG A 219 8.41 -1.38 -12.67
N LYS A 220 9.05 -2.45 -12.22
CA LYS A 220 8.37 -3.60 -11.61
C LYS A 220 7.78 -3.21 -10.24
N VAL A 221 6.51 -3.52 -10.06
CA VAL A 221 5.73 -3.31 -8.85
C VAL A 221 5.73 -4.59 -8.01
N CYS A 222 5.49 -5.73 -8.66
CA CYS A 222 5.59 -7.08 -8.11
C CYS A 222 5.80 -8.07 -9.25
#